data_AF-A0AA90P444-F1
#
_entry.id   AF-A0AA90P444-F1
#
_cell.length_a   1.000
_cell.length_b   1.000
_cell.length_c   1.000
_cell.angle_alpha   90.00
_cell.angle_beta   90.00
_cell.angle_gamma   90.00
#
_symmetry.space_group_name_H-M   'P 1'
#
loop_
_entity.id
_entity.type
_entity.pdbx_description
1 polymer ?
#
loop_
_entity_poly.entity_id
_entity_poly.type
_entity_poly.pdbx_seq_one_letter_code
_entity_poly.pdbx_strand_id
1 'polypeptide(L)'
;MGRLFDKYGPRAVITPGTVLVVIGYGLYAMYGIDTALWIMVVTHIVMMLGIGMVLASVQTNTLNALPKQFYPDGIAITQTSQQVSGAIGIAVMVSLFSAKQNGYLTDVANDLPAAAASGSSLVFKMSLIFAIVNVVLSLFMKKPK
;
A
#
# COMPACT_ATOMS: atom_id res chain seq x y z
N MET A 1 11.37 -10.18 -14.22
CA MET A 1 10.11 -9.44 -14.45
C MET A 1 9.77 -9.31 -15.94
N GLY A 2 10.66 -8.79 -16.79
CA GLY A 2 10.39 -8.63 -18.25
C GLY A 2 9.89 -9.88 -18.98
N ARG A 3 10.56 -11.04 -18.86
CA ARG A 3 10.13 -12.29 -19.54
C ARG A 3 8.81 -12.90 -19.03
N LEU A 4 8.40 -12.61 -17.80
CA LEU A 4 7.12 -13.09 -17.24
C LEU A 4 5.96 -12.16 -17.64
N PHE A 5 6.25 -10.85 -17.71
CA PHE A 5 5.34 -9.81 -18.20
C PHE A 5 4.97 -10.04 -19.67
N ASP A 6 5.98 -10.30 -20.51
CA ASP A 6 5.81 -10.54 -21.95
C ASP A 6 5.05 -11.84 -22.26
N LYS A 7 5.08 -12.85 -21.38
CA LYS A 7 4.50 -14.17 -21.66
C LYS A 7 3.10 -14.38 -21.10
N TYR A 8 2.75 -13.77 -19.96
CA TYR A 8 1.46 -14.01 -19.28
C TYR A 8 0.61 -12.73 -19.07
N GLY A 9 1.16 -11.57 -19.42
CA GLY A 9 0.52 -10.27 -19.29
C GLY A 9 0.54 -9.71 -17.85
N PRO A 10 0.11 -8.45 -17.68
CA PRO A 10 0.25 -7.69 -16.43
C PRO A 10 -0.38 -8.37 -15.21
N ARG A 11 -1.51 -9.06 -15.41
CA ARG A 11 -2.25 -9.76 -14.35
C ARG A 11 -1.44 -10.84 -13.64
N ALA A 12 -0.60 -11.57 -14.38
CA ALA A 12 0.14 -12.70 -13.81
C ALA A 12 1.25 -12.29 -12.83
N VAL A 13 1.66 -11.02 -12.85
CA VAL A 13 2.68 -10.48 -11.94
C VAL A 13 2.05 -9.64 -10.82
N ILE A 14 0.99 -8.88 -11.14
CA ILE A 14 0.31 -8.03 -10.16
C ILE A 14 -0.43 -8.87 -9.12
N THR A 15 -1.18 -9.90 -9.51
CA THR A 15 -1.97 -10.72 -8.58
C THR A 15 -1.11 -11.41 -7.51
N PRO A 16 -0.03 -12.16 -7.82
CA PRO A 16 0.80 -12.77 -6.77
C PRO A 16 1.55 -11.72 -5.94
N GLY A 17 1.96 -10.59 -6.52
CA GLY A 17 2.59 -9.50 -5.76
C GLY A 17 1.64 -8.87 -4.73
N THR A 18 0.38 -8.66 -5.11
CA THR A 18 -0.65 -8.10 -4.21
C THR A 18 -1.01 -9.09 -3.08
N VAL A 19 -1.06 -10.39 -3.39
CA VAL A 19 -1.25 -11.46 -2.38
C VAL A 19 -0.09 -11.48 -1.38
N LEU A 20 1.15 -11.31 -1.85
CA LEU A 20 2.33 -11.24 -0.99
C LEU A 20 2.27 -10.06 -0.02
N VAL A 21 1.77 -8.91 -0.49
CA VAL A 21 1.58 -7.70 0.34
C VAL A 21 0.49 -7.92 1.39
N VAL A 22 -0.62 -8.58 1.04
CA VAL A 22 -1.69 -8.93 2.00
C VAL A 22 -1.16 -9.86 3.08
N ILE A 23 -0.39 -10.89 2.72
CA ILE A 23 0.24 -11.80 3.67
C ILE A 23 1.21 -11.04 4.59
N GLY A 24 2.00 -10.12 4.04
CA GLY A 24 2.90 -9.26 4.81
C GLY A 24 2.17 -8.41 5.85
N TYR A 25 1.07 -7.77 5.47
CA TYR A 25 0.22 -7.02 6.40
C TYR A 25 -0.47 -7.92 7.43
N GLY A 26 -0.90 -9.12 7.05
CA GLY A 26 -1.45 -10.11 7.97
C GLY A 26 -0.45 -10.57 9.02
N LEU A 27 0.81 -10.80 8.62
CA LEU A 27 1.90 -11.11 9.54
C LEU A 27 2.19 -9.93 10.48
N TYR A 28 2.24 -8.69 9.95
CA TYR A 28 2.38 -7.50 10.79
C TYR A 28 1.28 -7.37 11.84
N ALA A 29 0.03 -7.71 11.48
CA ALA A 29 -1.10 -7.66 12.42
C ALA A 29 -1.02 -8.69 13.55
N MET A 30 -0.21 -9.75 13.39
CA MET A 30 0.01 -10.78 14.41
C MET A 30 1.25 -10.54 15.28
N TYR A 31 2.00 -9.45 15.06
CA TYR A 31 3.20 -9.15 15.84
C TYR A 31 2.86 -8.68 17.25
N GLY A 32 3.46 -9.35 18.25
CA GLY A 32 3.42 -8.99 19.67
C GLY A 32 4.79 -8.55 20.20
N ILE A 33 4.85 -8.26 21.51
CA ILE A 33 6.05 -7.73 22.20
C ILE A 33 7.25 -8.70 22.13
N ASP A 34 6.99 -10.01 22.04
CA ASP A 34 8.02 -11.05 21.96
C ASP A 34 8.50 -11.35 20.52
N THR A 35 8.04 -10.59 19.53
CA THR A 35 8.38 -10.86 18.13
C THR A 35 9.84 -10.49 17.87
N ALA A 36 10.64 -11.48 17.44
CA ALA A 36 12.04 -11.26 17.15
C ALA A 36 12.23 -10.27 15.99
N LEU A 37 13.13 -9.30 16.17
CA LEU A 37 13.42 -8.23 15.20
C LEU A 37 13.73 -8.77 13.79
N TRP A 38 14.42 -9.91 13.71
CA TRP A 38 14.79 -10.54 12.43
C TRP A 38 13.55 -11.00 11.63
N ILE A 39 12.48 -11.46 12.28
CA ILE A 39 11.22 -11.85 11.61
C ILE A 39 10.57 -10.61 10.99
N MET A 40 10.58 -9.48 11.71
CA MET A 40 10.02 -8.23 11.19
C MET A 40 10.77 -7.76 9.94
N VAL A 41 12.11 -7.84 9.97
CA VAL A 41 12.98 -7.45 8.85
C VAL A 41 12.74 -8.35 7.64
N VAL A 42 12.71 -9.68 7.83
CA VAL A 42 12.49 -10.63 6.73
C VAL A 42 11.12 -10.41 6.10
N THR A 43 10.06 -10.28 6.90
CA THR A 43 8.71 -9.99 6.38
C THR A 43 8.67 -8.64 5.65
N HIS A 44 9.39 -7.63 6.13
CA HIS A 44 9.46 -6.33 5.45
C HIS A 44 10.13 -6.44 4.08
N ILE A 45 11.22 -7.20 3.99
CA ILE A 45 11.93 -7.45 2.73
C ILE A 45 10.99 -8.18 1.75
N VAL A 46 10.30 -9.22 2.20
CA VAL A 46 9.32 -9.96 1.36
C VAL A 46 8.19 -9.04 0.90
N MET A 47 7.69 -8.17 1.76
CA MET A 47 6.67 -7.18 1.39
C MET A 47 7.19 -6.19 0.35
N MET A 48 8.40 -5.66 0.53
CA MET A 48 9.03 -4.72 -0.41
C MET A 48 9.30 -5.36 -1.78
N LEU A 49 9.64 -6.66 -1.81
CA LEU A 49 9.74 -7.41 -3.06
C LEU A 49 8.39 -7.50 -3.78
N GLY A 50 7.31 -7.80 -3.04
CA GLY A 50 5.94 -7.80 -3.59
C GLY A 50 5.52 -6.45 -4.14
N ILE A 51 5.79 -5.37 -3.40
CA ILE A 51 5.51 -3.98 -3.83
C ILE A 51 6.31 -3.62 -5.09
N GLY A 52 7.60 -3.93 -5.12
CA GLY A 52 8.47 -3.65 -6.27
C GLY A 52 7.99 -4.36 -7.54
N MET A 53 7.50 -5.59 -7.40
CA MET A 53 6.87 -6.33 -8.50
C MET A 53 5.63 -5.63 -9.05
N VAL A 54 4.73 -5.18 -8.17
CA VAL A 54 3.51 -4.47 -8.57
C VAL A 54 3.85 -3.13 -9.21
N LEU A 55 4.75 -2.35 -8.61
CA LEU A 55 5.11 -1.01 -9.09
C LEU A 55 5.73 -1.06 -10.48
N ALA A 56 6.71 -1.95 -10.71
CA ALA A 56 7.33 -2.12 -12.02
C ALA A 56 6.30 -2.56 -13.07
N SER A 57 5.43 -3.50 -12.72
CA SER A 57 4.36 -4.01 -13.59
C SER A 57 3.37 -2.93 -13.99
N VAL A 58 2.89 -2.15 -13.03
CA VAL A 58 1.94 -1.05 -13.26
C VAL A 58 2.59 0.01 -14.13
N GLN A 59 3.84 0.38 -13.85
CA GLN A 59 4.54 1.40 -14.63
C GLN A 59 4.78 0.96 -16.08
N THR A 60 5.21 -0.29 -16.30
CA THR A 60 5.33 -0.86 -17.65
C THR A 60 3.98 -0.91 -18.37
N ASN A 61 2.90 -1.32 -17.67
CA ASN A 61 1.56 -1.39 -18.26
C ASN A 61 1.02 0.00 -18.66
N THR A 62 1.23 1.01 -17.82
CA THR A 62 0.80 2.39 -18.11
C THR A 62 1.51 2.96 -19.34
N LEU A 63 2.81 2.71 -19.49
CA LEU A 63 3.56 3.19 -20.64
C LEU A 63 3.29 2.37 -21.91
N ASN A 64 3.06 1.06 -21.81
CA ASN A 64 2.69 0.23 -22.95
C ASN A 64 1.33 0.61 -23.57
N ALA A 65 0.45 1.29 -22.81
CA ALA A 65 -0.80 1.82 -23.33
C ALA A 65 -0.66 3.16 -24.08
N LEU A 66 0.56 3.72 -24.16
CA LEU A 66 0.83 5.05 -24.70
C LEU A 66 1.77 4.97 -25.92
N PRO A 67 1.64 5.85 -26.93
CA PRO A 67 2.65 5.98 -27.98
C PRO A 67 3.99 6.46 -27.42
N LYS A 68 5.12 5.92 -27.91
CA LYS A 68 6.48 6.21 -27.41
C LYS A 68 6.82 7.70 -27.30
N GLN A 69 6.29 8.53 -28.19
CA GLN A 69 6.50 9.98 -28.20
C GLN A 69 5.97 10.68 -26.94
N PHE A 70 4.98 10.10 -26.25
CA PHE A 70 4.38 10.66 -25.04
C PHE A 70 4.88 9.99 -23.75
N TYR A 71 5.88 9.10 -23.82
CA TYR A 71 6.43 8.46 -22.61
C TYR A 71 6.91 9.46 -21.55
N PRO A 72 7.65 10.53 -21.90
CA PRO A 72 8.07 11.51 -20.91
C PRO A 72 6.89 12.16 -20.18
N ASP A 73 5.85 12.55 -20.93
CA ASP A 73 4.64 13.17 -20.37
C ASP A 73 3.83 12.18 -19.53
N GLY A 74 3.71 10.93 -19.99
CA GLY A 74 3.02 9.86 -19.26
C GLY A 74 3.71 9.51 -17.94
N ILE A 75 5.04 9.51 -17.92
CA ILE A 75 5.83 9.34 -16.67
C ILE A 75 5.61 10.53 -15.74
N ALA A 76 5.66 11.76 -16.26
CA ALA A 76 5.45 12.95 -15.44
C ALA A 76 4.05 12.95 -14.80
N ILE A 77 2.99 12.67 -15.58
CA ILE A 77 1.62 12.61 -15.08
C ILE A 77 1.44 11.51 -14.02
N THR A 78 2.01 10.32 -14.25
CA THR A 78 1.91 9.21 -13.28
C THR A 78 2.64 9.55 -11.98
N GLN A 79 3.83 10.14 -12.05
CA GLN A 79 4.55 10.57 -10.85
C GLN A 79 3.82 11.68 -10.10
N THR A 80 3.31 12.70 -10.79
CA THR A 80 2.51 13.77 -10.16
C THR A 80 1.24 13.20 -9.52
N SER A 81 0.53 12.31 -10.22
CA SER A 81 -0.66 11.66 -9.67
C SER A 81 -0.34 10.83 -8.42
N GLN A 82 0.79 10.11 -8.42
CA GLN A 82 1.26 9.36 -7.26
C GLN A 82 1.63 10.27 -6.08
N GLN A 83 2.36 11.36 -6.34
CA GLN A 83 2.75 12.31 -5.29
C GLN A 83 1.53 13.00 -4.68
N VAL A 84 0.59 13.48 -5.51
CA VAL A 84 -0.65 14.10 -5.05
C VAL A 84 -1.48 13.11 -4.23
N SER A 85 -1.68 11.90 -4.74
CA SER A 85 -2.44 10.86 -4.04
C SER A 85 -1.77 10.44 -2.72
N GLY A 86 -0.44 10.33 -2.72
CA GLY A 86 0.35 10.01 -1.52
C GLY A 86 0.26 11.09 -0.45
N ALA A 87 0.39 12.36 -0.84
CA ALA A 87 0.27 13.49 0.07
C ALA A 87 -1.13 13.58 0.69
N ILE A 88 -2.19 13.44 -0.12
CA ILE A 88 -3.58 13.41 0.35
C ILE A 88 -3.80 12.25 1.32
N GLY A 89 -3.32 11.05 0.98
CA GLY A 89 -3.45 9.86 1.82
C GLY A 89 -2.82 10.06 3.20
N ILE A 90 -1.58 10.55 3.25
CA ILE A 90 -0.88 10.83 4.51
C ILE A 90 -1.62 11.90 5.31
N ALA A 91 -2.05 12.99 4.67
CA ALA A 91 -2.76 14.07 5.35
C ALA A 91 -4.06 13.60 5.99
N VAL A 92 -4.85 12.78 5.30
CA VAL A 92 -6.10 12.20 5.84
C VAL A 92 -5.81 11.27 7.01
N MET A 93 -4.81 10.39 6.88
CA MET A 93 -4.45 9.44 7.94
C MET A 93 -3.96 10.15 9.21
N VAL A 94 -3.10 11.16 9.07
CA VAL A 94 -2.60 11.98 10.19
C VAL A 94 -3.74 12.78 10.83
N SER A 95 -4.65 13.34 10.02
CA SER A 95 -5.80 14.09 10.53
C SER A 95 -6.75 13.20 11.34
N LEU A 96 -7.04 11.99 10.86
CA LEU A 96 -7.87 11.02 11.58
C LEU A 96 -7.21 10.52 12.86
N PHE A 97 -5.90 10.25 12.81
CA PHE A 97 -5.10 9.89 13.98
C PHE A 97 -5.21 10.97 15.07
N SER A 98 -4.89 12.21 14.73
CA SER A 98 -4.93 13.34 15.67
C SER A 98 -6.34 13.63 16.17
N ALA A 99 -7.37 13.52 15.32
CA ALA A 99 -8.76 13.73 15.72
C ALA A 99 -9.23 12.68 16.76
N LYS A 100 -8.87 11.41 16.57
CA LYS A 100 -9.20 10.35 17.52
C LYS A 100 -8.38 10.40 18.80
N GLN A 101 -7.10 10.72 18.69
CA GLN A 101 -6.23 10.92 19.85
C GLN A 101 -6.76 12.07 20.73
N ASN A 102 -7.11 13.23 20.14
CA ASN A 102 -7.66 14.36 20.88
C ASN A 102 -9.03 14.04 21.50
N GLY A 103 -9.91 13.34 20.78
CA GLY A 103 -11.21 12.92 21.31
C GLY A 103 -11.09 12.01 22.53
N TYR A 104 -10.09 11.13 22.56
CA TYR A 104 -9.83 10.24 23.70
C TYR A 104 -9.26 11.01 24.91
N LEU A 105 -8.40 12.00 24.66
CA LEU A 105 -7.82 12.85 25.71
C LEU A 105 -8.87 13.77 26.37
N THR A 106 -9.97 14.11 25.69
CA THR A 106 -11.10 14.84 26.29
C THR A 106 -11.98 13.99 27.21
N ASP A 107 -12.05 12.67 27.00
CA ASP A 107 -12.85 11.75 27.83
C ASP A 107 -12.06 11.19 29.01
N VAL A 108 -10.75 10.95 28.84
CA VAL A 108 -9.87 10.37 29.86
C VAL A 108 -8.61 11.22 29.97
N ALA A 109 -8.66 12.23 30.83
CA ALA A 109 -7.49 13.08 31.10
C ALA A 109 -6.40 12.25 31.80
N ASN A 110 -5.19 12.23 31.22
CA ASN A 110 -3.90 11.68 31.74
C ASN A 110 -3.37 10.32 31.22
N ASP A 111 -3.91 9.72 30.16
CA ASP A 111 -3.26 8.51 29.57
C ASP A 111 -2.88 8.70 28.09
N LEU A 112 -1.79 9.46 27.88
CA LEU A 112 -1.17 9.70 26.57
C LEU A 112 -0.83 8.40 25.81
N PRO A 113 -0.27 7.34 26.45
CA PRO A 113 -0.07 6.04 25.81
C PRO A 113 -1.35 5.39 25.31
N ALA A 114 -2.42 5.37 26.11
CA ALA A 114 -3.70 4.78 25.72
C ALA A 114 -4.40 5.57 24.59
N ALA A 115 -4.32 6.90 24.63
CA ALA A 115 -4.85 7.77 23.57
C ALA A 115 -4.14 7.54 22.23
N ALA A 116 -2.80 7.39 22.23
CA ALA A 116 -2.02 7.09 21.04
C ALA A 116 -2.37 5.69 20.48
N ALA A 117 -2.51 4.67 21.34
CA ALA A 117 -2.91 3.33 20.94
C ALA A 117 -4.30 3.30 20.26
N SER A 118 -5.25 4.07 20.79
CA SER A 118 -6.59 4.19 20.21
C SER A 118 -6.58 4.87 18.83
N GLY A 119 -5.77 5.91 18.66
CA GLY A 119 -5.55 6.60 17.38
C GLY A 119 -4.92 5.67 16.34
N SER A 120 -3.88 4.93 16.72
CA SER A 120 -3.20 3.97 15.83
C SER A 120 -4.12 2.84 15.38
N SER A 121 -4.96 2.28 16.27
CA SER A 121 -5.89 1.20 15.91
C SER A 121 -6.90 1.63 14.84
N LEU A 122 -7.39 2.88 14.88
CA LEU A 122 -8.30 3.39 13.87
C LEU A 122 -7.62 3.58 12.51
N VAL A 123 -6.41 4.13 12.49
CA VAL A 123 -5.62 4.27 11.26
C VAL A 123 -5.38 2.90 10.62
N PHE A 124 -4.99 1.90 11.40
CA PHE A 124 -4.77 0.55 10.88
C PHE A 124 -6.04 -0.09 10.32
N LYS A 125 -7.21 0.10 10.95
CA LYS A 125 -8.49 -0.38 10.41
C LYS A 125 -8.84 0.30 9.09
N MET A 126 -8.61 1.60 8.97
CA MET A 126 -8.82 2.32 7.70
C MET A 126 -7.86 1.83 6.61
N SER A 127 -6.58 1.64 6.95
CA SER A 127 -5.59 1.08 6.02
C SER A 127 -5.97 -0.33 5.55
N LEU A 128 -6.54 -1.15 6.43
CA LEU A 128 -7.06 -2.48 6.06
C LEU A 128 -8.18 -2.40 5.02
N ILE A 129 -9.12 -1.45 5.17
CA ILE A 129 -10.19 -1.21 4.20
C ILE A 129 -9.59 -0.81 2.84
N PHE A 130 -8.63 0.13 2.82
CA PHE A 130 -7.95 0.53 1.59
C PHE A 130 -7.19 -0.65 0.94
N ALA A 131 -6.55 -1.50 1.73
CA ALA A 131 -5.86 -2.70 1.23
C ALA A 131 -6.84 -3.69 0.59
N ILE A 132 -7.99 -3.96 1.22
CA ILE A 132 -9.04 -4.82 0.67
C ILE A 132 -9.59 -4.24 -0.64
N VAL A 133 -9.87 -2.92 -0.67
CA VAL A 133 -10.32 -2.24 -1.90
C VAL A 133 -9.28 -2.36 -3.01
N ASN A 134 -8.00 -2.21 -2.70
CA ASN A 134 -6.92 -2.39 -3.67
C ASN A 134 -6.87 -3.82 -4.21
N VAL A 135 -7.01 -4.83 -3.36
CA VAL A 135 -7.10 -6.24 -3.78
C VAL A 135 -8.29 -6.45 -4.72
N VAL A 136 -9.47 -5.93 -4.38
CA VAL A 136 -10.66 -6.06 -5.23
C VAL A 136 -10.44 -5.37 -6.58
N LEU A 137 -9.91 -4.15 -6.60
CA LEU A 137 -9.59 -3.41 -7.83
C LEU A 137 -8.54 -4.14 -8.68
N SER A 138 -7.54 -4.77 -8.05
CA SER A 138 -6.53 -5.56 -8.75
C SER A 138 -7.13 -6.75 -9.52
N LEU A 139 -8.22 -7.35 -9.02
CA LEU A 139 -8.93 -8.43 -9.70
C LEU A 139 -9.67 -7.92 -10.96
N PHE A 140 -10.08 -6.65 -10.98
CA PHE A 140 -10.77 -6.04 -12.12
C PHE A 140 -9.85 -5.49 -13.21
N MET A 141 -8.55 -5.28 -12.95
CA MET A 141 -7.60 -4.77 -13.95
C MET A 141 -7.60 -5.67 -15.19
N LYS A 142 -8.23 -5.28 -16.31
CA LYS A 142 -8.30 -6.06 -17.56
C LYS A 142 -6.96 -6.07 -18.30
N LYS A 143 -6.63 -7.21 -18.93
CA LYS A 143 -5.49 -7.32 -19.86
C LYS A 143 -5.65 -6.23 -20.93
N PRO A 144 -4.65 -5.37 -21.16
CA PRO A 144 -4.63 -4.53 -22.36
C PRO A 144 -4.69 -5.47 -23.58
N LYS A 145 -5.54 -5.16 -24.55
CA LYS A 145 -5.52 -5.79 -25.86
C LYS A 145 -4.34 -5.23 -26.66
#